data_AF-A0A6B3G301-F1
#
_entry.id   AF-A0A6B3G301-F1
#
_cell.length_a   1.000
_cell.length_b   1.000
_cell.length_c   1.000
_cell.angle_alpha   90.00
_cell.angle_beta   90.00
_cell.angle_gamma   90.00
#
_symmetry.space_group_name_H-M   'P 1'
#
loop_
_entity.id
_entity.type
_entity.pdbx_description
1 polymer ?
#
loop_
_entity_poly.entity_id
_entity_poly.type
_entity_poly.pdbx_seq_one_letter_code
_entity_poly.pdbx_strand_id
1 'polypeptide(L)' 'AQALVREGLRNVAAGANPMALKRGIEKAVEAVSAALLEQAKDVETKEQIASTASISAADTEIGAKIAEAMDKVGK' A
#
# COMPACT_ATOMS: atom_id res chain seq x y z
N ALA A 1 -10.47 -7.98 2.05
CA ALA A 1 -10.53 -9.16 2.94
C ALA A 1 -11.47 -10.28 2.44
N GLN A 2 -12.66 -9.97 1.90
CA GLN A 2 -13.65 -10.97 1.48
C GLN A 2 -13.11 -12.03 0.50
N ALA A 3 -12.26 -11.65 -0.46
CA ALA A 3 -11.66 -12.57 -1.42
C ALA A 3 -10.78 -13.65 -0.75
N LEU A 4 -9.97 -13.26 0.24
CA LEU A 4 -9.10 -14.19 0.99
C LEU A 4 -9.92 -15.20 1.79
N VAL A 5 -11.03 -14.77 2.39
CA VAL A 5 -11.92 -15.66 3.15
C VAL A 5 -12.62 -16.66 2.21
N ARG A 6 -13.16 -16.18 1.10
CA ARG A 6 -13.86 -17.03 0.12
C ARG A 6 -12.93 -18.09 -0.47
N GLU A 7 -11.76 -17.69 -0.95
CA GLU A 7 -10.79 -18.64 -1.53
C GLU A 7 -10.17 -19.54 -0.46
N GLY A 8 -9.94 -19.02 0.75
CA GLY A 8 -9.45 -19.83 1.85
C GLY A 8 -10.41 -20.95 2.24
N LEU A 9 -11.69 -20.62 2.41
CA LEU A 9 -12.73 -21.61 2.72
C LEU A 9 -12.91 -22.65 1.61
N ARG A 10 -12.80 -22.24 0.34
CA ARG A 10 -12.85 -23.16 -0.81
C ARG A 10 -11.72 -24.19 -0.77
N ASN A 11 -10.49 -23.75 -0.48
CA ASN A 11 -9.34 -24.66 -0.41
C ASN A 11 -9.41 -25.58 0.81
N VAL A 12 -9.89 -25.09 1.95
CA VAL A 12 -10.13 -25.93 3.14
C VAL A 12 -11.21 -26.98 2.86
N ALA A 13 -12.31 -26.61 2.20
CA ALA A 13 -13.35 -27.56 1.79
C ALA A 13 -12.83 -28.61 0.79
N ALA A 14 -11.82 -28.29 0.00
CA ALA A 14 -11.12 -29.22 -0.89
C ALA A 14 -10.09 -30.12 -0.17
N GLY A 15 -9.98 -30.03 1.16
CA GLY A 15 -9.09 -30.87 1.97
C GLY A 15 -7.72 -30.26 2.29
N ALA A 16 -7.48 -28.99 1.93
CA ALA A 16 -6.24 -28.31 2.31
C ALA A 16 -6.20 -28.07 3.83
N ASN A 17 -5.03 -28.24 4.44
CA ASN A 17 -4.83 -27.99 5.86
C ASN A 17 -4.92 -26.46 6.16
N PRO A 18 -5.89 -26.01 7.00
CA PRO A 18 -6.06 -24.58 7.31
C PRO A 18 -4.83 -23.92 7.93
N MET A 19 -4.07 -24.65 8.75
CA MET A 19 -2.87 -24.13 9.39
C MET A 19 -1.72 -23.96 8.39
N ALA A 20 -1.60 -24.89 7.43
CA ALA A 20 -0.63 -24.75 6.34
C ALA A 20 -0.99 -23.57 5.42
N LEU A 21 -2.28 -23.41 5.12
CA LEU A 21 -2.79 -22.29 4.32
C LEU A 21 -2.51 -20.94 4.98
N LYS A 22 -2.79 -20.82 6.29
CA LYS A 22 -2.48 -19.60 7.06
C LYS A 22 -0.98 -19.27 6.98
N ARG A 23 -0.10 -20.24 7.24
CA ARG A 23 1.36 -20.03 7.15
C ARG A 23 1.81 -19.63 5.74
N GLY A 24 1.21 -20.22 4.71
CA GLY A 24 1.48 -19.86 3.33
C GLY A 24 1.07 -18.42 3.02
N ILE A 25 -0.11 -18.00 3.48
CA ILE A 25 -0.61 -16.63 3.33
C ILE A 25 0.31 -15.64 4.06
N GLU A 26 0.73 -15.94 5.29
CA GLU A 26 1.65 -15.08 6.05
C GLU A 26 2.97 -14.86 5.30
N LYS A 27 3.60 -15.94 4.82
CA LYS A 27 4.83 -15.85 4.01
C LYS A 27 4.63 -15.08 2.70
N ALA A 28 3.49 -15.28 2.04
CA ALA A 28 3.16 -14.55 0.83
C ALA A 28 2.99 -13.05 1.12
N VAL A 29 2.34 -12.69 2.23
CA VAL A 29 2.19 -11.30 2.66
C VAL A 29 3.55 -10.65 2.91
N GLU A 30 4.46 -11.33 3.60
CA GLU A 30 5.82 -10.84 3.82
C GLU A 30 6.56 -10.58 2.50
N ALA A 31 6.57 -11.58 1.61
CA ALA A 31 7.26 -11.48 0.32
C ALA A 31 6.67 -10.38 -0.58
N VAL A 32 5.34 -10.29 -0.65
CA VAL A 32 4.65 -9.25 -1.43
C VAL A 32 4.91 -7.88 -0.84
N SER A 33 4.90 -7.74 0.49
CA SER A 33 5.19 -6.45 1.13
C SER A 33 6.61 -5.98 0.83
N ALA A 34 7.59 -6.89 0.89
CA ALA A 34 8.97 -6.58 0.53
C ALA A 34 9.10 -6.14 -0.94
N ALA A 35 8.48 -6.88 -1.86
CA ALA A 35 8.51 -6.55 -3.28
C ALA A 35 7.80 -5.22 -3.61
N LEU A 36 6.72 -4.89 -2.89
CA LEU A 36 6.02 -3.61 -3.04
C LEU A 36 6.88 -2.45 -2.55
N LEU A 37 7.61 -2.64 -1.45
CA LEU A 37 8.54 -1.62 -0.95
C LEU A 37 9.73 -1.42 -1.90
N GLU A 38 10.27 -2.48 -2.49
CA GLU A 38 11.33 -2.38 -3.50
C GLU A 38 10.91 -1.60 -4.75
N GLN A 39 9.62 -1.70 -5.12
CA GLN A 39 9.05 -0.97 -6.24
C GLN A 39 8.55 0.43 -5.87
N ALA A 40 8.49 0.75 -4.58
CA ALA A 40 8.03 2.05 -4.12
C ALA A 40 8.99 3.14 -4.62
N LYS A 41 8.42 4.25 -5.05
CA LYS A 41 9.19 5.43 -5.45
C LYS A 41 9.14 6.44 -4.32
N ASP A 42 10.30 6.77 -3.78
CA ASP A 42 10.40 7.81 -2.79
C ASP A 42 10.05 9.17 -3.41
N VAL A 43 9.32 9.97 -2.63
CA VAL A 43 8.86 11.31 -2.99
C VAL A 43 9.65 12.28 -2.14
N GLU A 44 10.74 12.79 -2.68
CA GLU A 44 11.70 13.62 -1.93
C GLU A 44 11.59 15.10 -2.27
N THR A 45 11.10 15.44 -3.47
CA THR A 45 11.05 16.84 -3.91
C THR A 45 9.69 17.48 -3.61
N LYS A 46 9.73 18.79 -3.34
CA LYS A 46 8.53 19.60 -3.12
C LYS A 46 7.55 19.51 -4.29
N GLU A 47 8.04 19.43 -5.52
CA GLU A 47 7.24 19.27 -6.73
C GLU A 47 6.54 17.92 -6.78
N GLN A 48 7.22 16.84 -6.37
CA GLN A 48 6.63 15.50 -6.30
C GLN A 48 5.56 15.43 -5.20
N ILE A 49 5.80 16.07 -4.05
CA ILE A 49 4.82 16.21 -2.97
C ILE A 49 3.59 16.98 -3.46
N ALA A 50 3.81 18.14 -4.10
CA ALA A 50 2.73 18.96 -4.65
C ALA A 50 1.91 18.21 -5.70
N SER A 51 2.56 17.50 -6.62
CA SER A 51 1.88 16.72 -7.66
C SER A 51 1.06 15.59 -7.05
N THR A 52 1.63 14.82 -6.12
CA THR A 52 0.95 13.70 -5.46
C THR A 52 -0.24 14.19 -4.61
N ALA A 53 -0.05 15.29 -3.87
CA ALA A 53 -1.10 15.90 -3.07
C ALA A 53 -2.21 16.50 -3.94
N SER A 54 -1.86 17.12 -5.07
CA SER A 54 -2.84 17.68 -6.02
C SER A 54 -3.69 16.59 -6.66
N ILE A 55 -3.08 15.48 -7.08
CA ILE A 55 -3.80 14.33 -7.64
C ILE A 55 -4.75 13.74 -6.59
N SER A 56 -4.28 13.62 -5.35
CA SER A 56 -5.08 13.05 -4.24
C SER A 56 -6.23 13.97 -3.81
N ALA A 57 -6.02 15.28 -3.82
CA ALA A 57 -7.03 16.29 -3.47
C ALA A 57 -7.94 16.68 -4.65
N ALA A 58 -7.62 16.21 -5.87
CA ALA A 58 -8.23 16.64 -7.13
C ALA A 58 -8.19 18.18 -7.34
N ASP A 59 -7.26 18.87 -6.68
CA ASP A 59 -7.14 20.33 -6.68
C ASP A 59 -5.66 20.73 -6.56
N THR A 60 -5.19 21.51 -7.53
CA THR A 60 -3.80 21.98 -7.63
C THR A 60 -3.42 23.03 -6.60
N GLU A 61 -4.37 23.88 -6.19
CA GLU A 61 -4.14 24.93 -5.21
C GLU A 61 -4.01 24.32 -3.80
N ILE A 62 -4.80 23.30 -3.50
CA ILE A 62 -4.70 22.54 -2.25
C ILE A 62 -3.38 21.76 -2.20
N GLY A 63 -3.00 21.08 -3.28
CA GLY A 63 -1.74 20.34 -3.33
C GLY A 63 -0.50 21.23 -3.17
N ALA A 64 -0.52 22.45 -3.74
CA ALA A 64 0.54 23.43 -3.55
C ALA A 64 0.65 23.91 -2.09
N LYS A 65 -0.49 24.20 -1.44
CA LYS A 65 -0.53 24.59 -0.03
C LYS A 65 -0.03 23.48 0.90
N ILE A 66 -0.36 22.22 0.61
CA ILE A 66 0.12 21.06 1.36
C ILE A 66 1.64 20.91 1.21
N ALA A 67 2.17 21.05 -0.01
CA ALA A 67 3.61 20.98 -0.23
C ALA A 67 4.38 22.11 0.46
N GLU A 68 3.84 23.34 0.46
CA GLU A 68 4.43 24.45 1.20
C GLU A 68 4.42 24.20 2.71
N ALA A 69 3.31 23.67 3.25
CA ALA A 69 3.23 23.30 4.66
C ALA A 69 4.28 22.22 5.00
N MET A 70 4.33 21.13 4.22
CA MET A 70 5.29 20.04 4.42
C MET A 70 6.74 20.50 4.34
N ASP A 71 7.08 21.44 3.45
CA ASP A 71 8.42 22.04 3.32
C ASP A 71 8.79 22.91 4.54
N LYS A 72 7.80 23.59 5.14
CA LYS A 72 8.00 24.47 6.31
C LYS A 72 8.17 23.70 7.62
N VAL A 73 7.47 22.57 7.78
CA VAL A 73 7.59 21.70 8.97
C VAL A 73 8.63 20.59 8.76
N GLY A 74 8.97 20.29 7.50
CA GLY A 74 9.86 19.22 7.06
C GLY A 74 11.34 19.60 7.12
N LYS A 75 11.79 19.90 8.32
CA LYS A 75 13.07 19.42 8.85
C LYS A 75 12.81 18.78 10.21
#